data_AF-X0PGF3-F1
#
_entry.id   AF-X0PGF3-F1
#
_cell.length_a   1.000
_cell.length_b   1.000
_cell.length_c   1.000
_cell.angle_alpha   90.00
_cell.angle_beta   90.00
_cell.angle_gamma   90.00
#
_symmetry.space_group_name_H-M   'P 1'
#
loop_
_entity.id
_entity.type
_entity.pdbx_description
1 polymer ?
#
loop_
_entity_poly.entity_id
_entity_poly.type
_entity_poly.pdbx_seq_one_letter_code
_entity_poly.pdbx_strand_id
1 'polypeptide(L)'
;MDTIIKVKNKCFARVSVTQNGKRTQPSRIFDRKSDVKDWITSLEEQKRQGDIYTYSDQALPDYLDQWYRIYKEPVIRDTTKRRYESTLRLVEIY
;
A
#
# COMPACT_ATOMS: atom_id res chain seq x y z
N MET A 1 14.15 -5.05 1.55
CA MET A 1 15.31 -5.91 1.31
C MET A 1 14.87 -6.98 0.35
N ASP A 2 15.45 -6.96 -0.84
CA ASP A 2 15.14 -7.87 -1.94
C ASP A 2 16.23 -8.93 -1.98
N THR A 3 15.84 -10.19 -2.18
CA THR A 3 16.76 -11.31 -2.07
C THR A 3 16.78 -12.08 -3.37
N ILE A 4 17.95 -12.13 -4.00
CA ILE A 4 18.22 -12.96 -5.17
C ILE A 4 19.10 -14.13 -4.71
N ILE A 5 18.61 -15.36 -4.87
CA ILE A 5 19.32 -16.57 -4.46
C ILE A 5 19.47 -17.46 -5.69
N LYS A 6 20.67 -17.99 -5.95
CA LYS A 6 20.86 -19.01 -7.00
C LYS A 6 20.53 -20.38 -6.41
N VAL A 7 19.60 -21.12 -7.01
CA VAL A 7 19.23 -22.48 -6.57
C VAL A 7 19.66 -23.48 -7.65
N LYS A 8 20.74 -24.22 -7.39
CA LYS A 8 21.39 -25.14 -8.35
C LYS A 8 21.75 -24.43 -9.68
N ASN A 9 20.99 -24.69 -10.75
CA ASN A 9 21.12 -24.10 -12.09
C ASN A 9 20.01 -23.09 -12.43
N LYS A 10 19.07 -22.86 -11.51
CA LYS A 10 17.98 -21.90 -11.67
C LYS A 10 18.22 -20.69 -10.78
N CYS A 11 17.64 -19.57 -11.15
CA CYS A 11 17.75 -18.32 -10.39
C CYS A 11 16.42 -18.09 -9.66
N PHE A 12 16.49 -17.92 -8.34
CA PHE A 12 15.33 -17.61 -7.51
C PHE A 12 15.38 -16.13 -7.13
N ALA A 13 14.25 -15.45 -7.25
CA ALA A 13 14.11 -14.08 -6.79
C ALA A 13 12.88 -13.96 -5.88
N ARG A 14 13.05 -13.19 -4.81
CA ARG A 14 12.02 -12.82 -3.86
C ARG A 14 12.10 -11.32 -3.62
N VAL A 15 11.00 -10.63 -3.86
CA VAL A 15 10.88 -9.18 -3.66
C VAL A 15 9.87 -8.94 -2.55
N SER A 16 10.18 -8.04 -1.62
CA SER A 16 9.21 -7.64 -0.60
C SER A 16 8.33 -6.52 -1.15
N VAL A 17 7.03 -6.75 -1.23
CA VAL A 17 6.07 -5.74 -1.70
C VAL A 17 4.95 -5.53 -0.69
N THR A 18 4.28 -4.38 -0.73
CA THR A 18 3.21 -4.02 0.23
C THR A 18 1.91 -3.81 -0.52
N GLN A 19 1.11 -4.86 -0.64
CA GLN A 19 -0.19 -4.78 -1.32
C GLN A 19 -1.32 -4.67 -0.29
N ASN A 20 -2.16 -3.64 -0.40
CA ASN A 20 -3.32 -3.38 0.46
C ASN A 20 -2.94 -3.38 1.96
N GLY A 21 -1.84 -2.70 2.28
CA GLY A 21 -1.31 -2.61 3.64
C GLY A 21 -0.73 -3.92 4.21
N LYS A 22 -0.77 -5.03 3.46
CA LYS A 22 -0.16 -6.31 3.83
C LYS A 22 1.15 -6.51 3.09
N ARG A 23 2.19 -6.89 3.83
CA ARG A 23 3.48 -7.24 3.23
C ARG A 23 3.41 -8.63 2.61
N THR A 24 3.54 -8.71 1.30
CA THR A 24 3.62 -9.97 0.55
C THR A 24 5.01 -10.13 -0.04
N GLN A 25 5.39 -11.37 -0.33
CA GLN A 25 6.70 -11.70 -0.88
C GLN A 25 6.53 -12.55 -2.14
N PRO A 26 6.15 -11.95 -3.28
CA PRO A 26 6.15 -12.67 -4.54
C PRO A 26 7.52 -13.28 -4.78
N SER A 27 7.52 -14.56 -5.12
CA SER A 27 8.73 -15.30 -5.40
C SER A 27 8.55 -16.15 -6.64
N ARG A 28 9.59 -16.21 -7.47
CA ARG A 28 9.57 -16.96 -8.73
C ARG A 28 10.94 -17.55 -9.02
N ILE A 29 10.93 -18.70 -9.69
CA ILE A 29 12.12 -19.41 -10.15
C ILE A 29 12.25 -19.18 -11.66
N PHE A 30 13.46 -18.88 -12.11
CA PHE A 30 13.81 -18.55 -13.49
C PHE A 30 14.93 -19.46 -13.99
N ASP A 31 14.95 -19.73 -15.29
CA ASP A 31 16.01 -20.51 -15.90
C ASP A 31 17.22 -19.63 -16.28
N ARG A 32 17.01 -18.35 -16.62
CA ARG A 32 18.09 -17.40 -16.96
C ARG A 32 18.18 -16.24 -15.97
N LYS A 33 19.39 -15.70 -15.81
CA LYS A 33 19.64 -14.49 -15.00
C LYS A 33 19.04 -13.22 -15.61
N SER A 34 18.90 -13.16 -16.94
CA SER A 34 18.25 -12.05 -17.65
C SER A 34 16.81 -11.89 -17.19
N ASP A 35 16.07 -13.01 -17.18
CA ASP A 35 14.64 -13.04 -16.90
C ASP A 35 14.35 -12.63 -15.45
N VAL A 36 15.30 -12.91 -14.54
CA VAL A 36 15.25 -12.42 -13.15
C VAL A 36 15.32 -10.90 -13.10
N LYS A 37 16.26 -10.30 -13.83
CA LYS A 37 16.44 -8.84 -13.86
C LYS A 37 15.21 -8.17 -14.45
N ASP A 38 14.71 -8.68 -15.58
CA ASP A 38 13.53 -8.13 -16.24
C ASP A 38 12.30 -8.18 -15.32
N TRP A 39 12.13 -9.29 -14.58
CA TRP A 39 11.06 -9.41 -13.61
C TRP A 39 11.20 -8.46 -12.42
N ILE A 40 12.41 -8.30 -11.87
CA ILE A 40 12.66 -7.34 -10.78
C ILE A 40 12.40 -5.92 -11.26
N THR A 41 12.91 -5.54 -12.44
CA THR A 41 12.66 -4.22 -13.04
C THR A 41 11.17 -3.98 -13.22
N SER A 42 10.41 -4.98 -13.70
CA SER A 42 8.95 -4.86 -13.85
C SER A 42 8.22 -4.63 -12.52
N LEU A 43 8.67 -5.28 -11.44
CA LEU A 43 8.11 -5.07 -10.09
C LEU A 43 8.49 -3.69 -9.54
N GLU A 44 9.69 -3.20 -9.81
CA GLU A 44 10.12 -1.85 -9.44
C GLU A 44 9.35 -0.77 -10.21
N GLU A 45 9.05 -1.00 -11.48
CA GLU A 45 8.21 -0.14 -12.32
C GLU A 45 6.79 -0.07 -11.77
N GLN A 46 6.17 -1.22 -11.49
CA GLN A 46 4.83 -1.31 -10.88
C GLN A 46 4.81 -0.67 -9.48
N LYS A 47 5.88 -0.82 -8.70
CA LYS A 47 6.06 -0.10 -7.43
C LYS A 47 6.09 1.42 -7.65
N ARG A 48 6.78 1.90 -8.69
CA ARG A 48 6.87 3.33 -9.03
C ARG A 48 5.52 3.90 -9.49
N GLN A 49 4.74 3.10 -10.22
CA GLN A 49 3.42 3.50 -10.72
C GLN A 49 2.33 3.51 -9.64
N GLY A 50 2.60 2.93 -8.46
CA GLY A 50 1.70 2.94 -7.31
C GLY A 50 0.89 1.66 -7.10
N ASP A 51 0.87 0.76 -8.09
CA ASP A 51 0.05 -0.46 -8.09
C ASP A 51 0.36 -1.46 -6.97
N ILE A 52 1.61 -1.46 -6.46
CA ILE A 52 2.07 -2.41 -5.42
C ILE A 52 2.36 -1.73 -4.07
N TYR A 53 1.93 -0.48 -3.88
CA TYR A 53 2.02 0.24 -2.60
C TYR A 53 0.72 0.95 -2.22
N THR A 54 -0.42 0.48 -2.72
CA THR A 54 -1.71 0.89 -2.19
C THR A 54 -1.83 0.43 -0.74
N TYR A 55 -1.69 1.33 0.22
CA TYR A 55 -1.86 1.03 1.65
C TYR A 55 -3.32 0.70 1.97
N SER A 56 -4.25 1.28 1.23
CA SER A 56 -5.68 1.04 1.29
C SER A 56 -6.32 1.52 -0.01
N ASP A 57 -7.33 0.78 -0.48
CA ASP A 57 -8.22 1.24 -1.56
C ASP A 57 -9.24 2.27 -1.04
N GLN A 58 -9.25 2.55 0.27
CA GLN A 58 -10.14 3.51 0.92
C GLN A 58 -9.72 4.94 0.57
N ALA A 59 -10.69 5.73 0.14
CA ALA A 59 -10.47 7.14 -0.10
C ALA A 59 -10.15 7.87 1.22
N LEU A 60 -9.35 8.93 1.15
CA LEU A 60 -9.02 9.75 2.31
C LEU A 60 -10.26 10.28 3.06
N PRO A 61 -11.33 10.75 2.38
CA PRO A 61 -12.56 11.19 3.07
C PRO A 61 -13.20 10.07 3.88
N ASP A 62 -13.32 8.87 3.30
CA ASP A 62 -13.90 7.69 3.96
C ASP A 62 -13.10 7.29 5.19
N TYR A 63 -11.77 7.31 5.09
CA TYR A 63 -10.88 7.02 6.20
C TYR A 63 -11.02 8.05 7.32
N LEU A 64 -11.09 9.33 6.97
CA LEU A 64 -11.20 10.43 7.93
C LEU A 64 -12.54 10.41 8.68
N ASP A 65 -13.66 10.13 7.99
CA ASP A 65 -14.98 9.98 8.62
C ASP A 65 -15.00 8.80 9.60
N GLN A 66 -14.48 7.64 9.17
CA GLN A 66 -14.43 6.45 10.00
C GLN A 66 -13.58 6.68 11.26
N TRP A 67 -12.40 7.29 11.11
CA TRP A 67 -11.55 7.65 12.24
C TRP A 67 -12.23 8.64 13.20
N TYR A 68 -12.93 9.64 12.65
CA TYR A 68 -13.65 10.62 13.45
C TYR A 68 -14.74 9.96 14.30
N ARG A 69 -15.59 9.11 13.70
CA ARG A 69 -16.68 8.41 14.40
C ARG A 69 -16.18 7.47 15.50
N ILE A 70 -15.13 6.71 15.21
CA ILE A 70 -14.61 5.71 16.16
C ILE A 70 -13.87 6.37 17.33
N TYR A 71 -13.01 7.35 17.05
CA TYR A 71 -12.03 7.83 18.03
C TYR A 71 -12.30 9.23 18.57
N LYS A 72 -12.94 10.11 17.81
CA LYS A 72 -13.10 11.52 18.18
C LYS A 72 -14.50 11.85 18.67
N GLU A 73 -15.53 11.44 17.95
CA GLU A 73 -16.93 11.75 18.28
C GLU A 73 -17.32 11.43 19.74
N PRO A 74 -16.90 10.30 20.36
CA PRO A 74 -17.29 9.97 21.74
C PRO A 74 -16.67 10.85 22.82
N VAL A 75 -15.53 11.52 22.53
CA VAL A 75 -14.71 12.21 23.53
C VAL A 75 -14.70 13.74 23.38
N ILE A 76 -15.33 14.28 22.34
CA ILE A 76 -15.37 15.72 22.08
C ILE A 76 -16.74 16.34 22.38
N ARG A 77 -16.73 17.63 22.71
CA ARG A 77 -17.94 18.44 22.92
C ARG A 77 -18.62 18.74 21.59
N ASP A 78 -19.93 18.97 21.62
CA ASP A 78 -20.74 19.22 20.41
C ASP A 78 -20.27 20.46 19.61
N THR A 79 -19.71 21.47 20.26
CA THR A 79 -19.10 22.62 19.58
C THR A 79 -17.89 22.24 18.73
N THR A 80 -17.12 21.25 19.19
CA THR A 80 -15.99 20.68 18.46
C THR A 80 -16.46 19.73 17.36
N LYS A 81 -17.54 18.97 17.58
CA LYS A 81 -18.14 18.09 16.56
C LYS A 81 -18.49 18.84 15.27
N ARG A 82 -19.18 19.98 15.40
CA ARG A 82 -19.57 20.82 14.25
C ARG A 82 -18.38 21.26 13.39
N ARG A 83 -17.22 21.50 14.02
CA ARG A 83 -15.98 21.86 13.29
C ARG A 83 -15.46 20.67 12.49
N TYR A 84 -15.44 19.48 13.09
CA TYR A 84 -15.04 18.26 12.38
C TYR A 84 -15.97 17.91 11.22
N GLU A 85 -17.29 18.02 11.40
CA GLU A 85 -18.27 17.82 10.32
C GLU A 85 -18.06 18.78 9.14
N SER A 86 -17.73 20.05 9.45
CA SER A 86 -17.44 21.06 8.43
C SER A 86 -16.16 20.73 7.66
N THR A 87 -15.12 20.28 8.37
CA THR A 87 -13.85 19.86 7.76
C THR A 87 -14.02 18.59 6.91
N LEU A 88 -14.76 17.59 7.39
CA LEU A 88 -15.04 16.35 6.65
C LEU A 88 -15.73 16.64 5.31
N ARG A 89 -16.74 17.52 5.33
CA ARG A 89 -17.44 17.94 4.10
C ARG A 89 -16.53 18.65 3.10
N LEU A 90 -15.53 19.41 3.56
CA LEU A 90 -14.55 20.06 2.67
C LEU A 90 -13.57 19.04 2.06
N VAL A 91 -13.20 18.02 2.83
CA VAL A 91 -12.29 16.96 2.37
C VAL A 91 -12.97 16.05 1.34
N GLU A 92 -14.29 15.88 1.39
CA GLU A 92 -15.06 15.14 0.37
C GLU A 92 -15.12 15.84 -1.01
N ILE A 93 -14.93 17.17 -1.06
CA ILE A 93 -15.06 17.97 -2.29
C ILE A 93 -13.76 17.99 -3.11
N TYR A 94 -12.63 17.68 -2.48
CA TYR A 94 -11.29 17.66 -3.08
C TYR A 94 -10.90 16.26 -3.59
#